data_AF-A0A7J0FJX6-F1
#
_entry.id   AF-A0A7J0FJX6-F1
#
_cell.length_a   1.000
_cell.length_b   1.000
_cell.length_c   1.000
_cell.angle_alpha   90.00
_cell.angle_beta   90.00
_cell.angle_gamma   90.00
#
_symmetry.space_group_name_H-M   'P 1'
#
loop_
_entity.id
_entity.type
_entity.pdbx_description
1 polymer ?
#
loop_
_entity_poly.entity_id
_entity_poly.type
_entity_poly.pdbx_seq_one_letter_code
_entity_poly.pdbx_strand_id
1 'polypeptide(L)'
;MDPDKHATLSDFSDPQTNTSAAGDNHSRITCTGGCERPINVCLCDTIPTDPIATATTQVVILLDPHERRHKLATVPVLAKCLKNFQTLLGRRLRLGNSPLLDSLYTSAVENPSQSLRTIYLFPGTDTS
;
A
#
# COMPACT_ATOMS: atom_id res chain seq x y z
N MET A 1 -62.76 -31.98 -42.40
CA MET A 1 -61.35 -32.21 -42.73
C MET A 1 -60.71 -30.85 -42.83
N ASP A 2 -59.75 -30.66 -41.92
CA ASP A 2 -58.93 -29.51 -41.52
C ASP A 2 -59.32 -28.04 -41.74
N PRO A 3 -59.12 -27.17 -40.71
CA PRO A 3 -59.52 -25.77 -40.68
C PRO A 3 -58.31 -24.80 -40.75
N ASP A 4 -58.62 -23.53 -40.49
CA ASP A 4 -57.73 -22.47 -40.00
C ASP A 4 -56.84 -21.69 -40.98
N LYS A 5 -57.14 -20.37 -41.04
CA LYS A 5 -56.15 -19.31 -40.77
C LYS A 5 -56.87 -18.00 -40.42
N HIS A 6 -57.01 -17.77 -39.12
CA HIS A 6 -57.45 -16.52 -38.51
C HIS A 6 -56.33 -15.46 -38.53
N ALA A 7 -56.74 -14.22 -38.81
CA ALA A 7 -55.98 -13.01 -38.57
C ALA A 7 -56.06 -12.61 -37.09
N THR A 8 -54.94 -12.20 -36.48
CA THR A 8 -54.94 -11.46 -35.21
C THR A 8 -53.80 -10.43 -35.17
N LEU A 9 -54.17 -9.32 -34.54
CA LEU A 9 -53.51 -8.05 -34.28
C LEU A 9 -52.16 -8.13 -33.55
N SER A 10 -51.44 -7.02 -33.72
CA SER A 10 -50.28 -6.52 -32.98
C SER A 10 -50.40 -6.58 -31.46
N ASP A 11 -49.33 -7.03 -30.80
CA ASP A 11 -49.00 -6.58 -29.45
C ASP A 11 -47.47 -6.43 -29.32
N PHE A 12 -47.04 -5.26 -28.84
CA PHE A 12 -45.65 -4.91 -28.60
C PHE A 12 -45.22 -5.55 -27.29
N SER A 13 -44.18 -6.38 -27.31
CA SER A 13 -43.44 -6.76 -26.10
C SER A 13 -42.03 -7.20 -26.49
N ASP A 14 -41.06 -6.31 -26.23
CA ASP A 14 -39.63 -6.61 -26.29
C ASP A 14 -39.27 -7.78 -25.37
N PRO A 15 -38.50 -8.78 -25.83
CA PRO A 15 -37.81 -9.65 -24.92
C PRO A 15 -36.59 -8.89 -24.37
N GLN A 16 -36.71 -8.40 -23.13
CA GLN A 16 -35.57 -8.06 -22.29
C GLN A 16 -34.66 -9.27 -22.20
N THR A 17 -33.63 -9.27 -23.05
CA THR A 17 -32.50 -10.17 -22.95
C THR A 17 -31.72 -9.71 -21.72
N ASN A 18 -32.07 -10.28 -20.56
CA ASN A 18 -31.26 -10.20 -19.36
C ASN A 18 -29.95 -10.93 -19.64
N THR A 19 -29.04 -10.22 -20.30
CA THR A 19 -27.62 -10.52 -20.26
C THR A 19 -27.20 -10.21 -18.83
N SER A 20 -27.35 -11.21 -17.96
CA SER A 20 -26.64 -11.26 -16.70
C SER A 20 -25.15 -11.15 -17.04
N ALA A 21 -24.66 -9.92 -17.08
CA ALA A 21 -23.23 -9.63 -17.07
C ALA A 21 -22.73 -10.24 -15.77
N ALA A 22 -22.23 -11.47 -15.87
CA ALA A 22 -21.36 -12.05 -14.88
C ALA A 22 -20.27 -11.02 -14.65
N GLY A 23 -20.34 -10.32 -13.52
CA GLY A 23 -19.32 -9.41 -13.09
C GLY A 23 -18.06 -10.22 -12.91
N ASP A 24 -17.26 -10.28 -13.97
CA ASP A 24 -15.97 -10.92 -13.97
C ASP A 24 -15.14 -10.17 -12.93
N ASN A 25 -15.00 -10.79 -11.77
CA ASN A 25 -14.27 -10.26 -10.64
C ASN A 25 -12.80 -10.45 -10.98
N HIS A 26 -12.34 -9.74 -12.00
CA HIS A 26 -10.99 -9.82 -12.55
C HIS A 26 -10.07 -9.27 -11.46
N SER A 27 -9.66 -10.15 -10.56
CA SER A 27 -8.75 -9.83 -9.48
C SER A 27 -7.53 -9.17 -10.11
N ARG A 28 -7.29 -7.90 -9.76
CA ARG A 28 -6.22 -7.11 -10.39
C ARG A 28 -4.91 -7.83 -10.13
N ILE A 29 -4.25 -8.28 -11.19
CA ILE A 29 -2.98 -8.98 -11.09
C ILE A 29 -1.96 -8.05 -10.40
N THR A 30 -1.32 -8.54 -9.35
CA THR A 30 -0.35 -7.81 -8.53
C THR A 30 1.09 -8.21 -8.88
N CYS A 31 2.03 -7.29 -8.66
CA CYS A 31 3.44 -7.49 -8.87
C CYS A 31 3.99 -8.70 -8.08
N THR A 32 4.68 -9.60 -8.77
CA THR A 32 5.37 -10.76 -8.20
C THR A 32 6.68 -10.41 -7.48
N GLY A 33 7.28 -9.26 -7.80
CA GLY A 33 8.48 -8.75 -7.14
C GLY A 33 8.25 -8.34 -5.68
N GLY A 34 7.03 -8.42 -5.15
CA GLY A 34 6.73 -8.24 -3.72
C GLY A 34 6.48 -6.80 -3.28
N CYS A 35 6.11 -5.88 -4.20
CA CYS A 35 5.62 -4.55 -3.81
C CYS A 35 4.08 -4.48 -3.69
N GLU A 36 3.38 -5.58 -4.02
CA GLU A 36 1.92 -5.76 -3.94
C GLU A 36 1.07 -4.77 -4.77
N ARG A 37 1.72 -3.89 -5.55
CA ARG A 37 1.06 -2.98 -6.49
C ARG A 37 0.42 -3.74 -7.65
N PRO A 38 -0.71 -3.26 -8.20
CA PRO A 38 -1.18 -3.72 -9.50
C PRO A 38 -0.08 -3.58 -10.56
N ILE A 39 0.02 -4.53 -11.49
CA ILE A 39 1.12 -4.59 -12.48
C ILE A 39 1.26 -3.29 -13.27
N ASN A 40 0.15 -2.68 -13.69
CA ASN A 40 0.13 -1.46 -14.51
C ASN A 40 0.70 -0.20 -13.81
N VAL A 41 0.88 -0.22 -12.49
CA VAL A 41 1.43 0.87 -11.68
C VAL A 41 2.56 0.40 -10.77
N CYS A 42 3.16 -0.74 -11.13
CA CYS A 42 4.32 -1.30 -10.45
C CYS A 42 5.55 -0.42 -10.69
N LEU A 43 6.39 -0.28 -9.67
CA LEU A 43 7.65 0.49 -9.73
C LEU A 43 8.89 -0.40 -9.60
N CYS A 44 8.73 -1.73 -9.50
CA CYS A 44 9.85 -2.65 -9.25
C CYS A 44 10.92 -2.65 -10.36
N ASP A 45 10.57 -2.25 -11.58
CA ASP A 45 11.55 -2.17 -12.68
C ASP A 45 12.37 -0.87 -12.62
N THR A 46 11.96 0.08 -11.79
CA THR A 46 12.60 1.39 -11.62
C THR A 46 13.33 1.55 -10.28
N ILE A 47 13.13 0.61 -9.34
CA ILE A 47 13.88 0.61 -8.09
C ILE A 47 15.31 0.13 -8.32
N PRO A 48 16.29 0.59 -7.52
CA PRO A 48 17.66 0.09 -7.59
C PRO A 48 17.70 -1.43 -7.39
N THR A 49 18.49 -2.13 -8.22
CA THR A 49 18.75 -3.57 -8.03
C THR A 49 19.47 -3.81 -6.70
N ASP A 50 20.46 -2.97 -6.39
CA ASP A 50 21.16 -2.97 -5.12
C ASP A 50 20.58 -1.88 -4.19
N PRO A 51 20.08 -2.25 -3.00
CA PRO A 51 19.58 -1.27 -2.06
C PRO A 51 20.68 -0.29 -1.64
N ILE A 52 20.32 0.99 -1.52
CA ILE A 52 21.20 2.08 -1.16
C ILE A 52 21.65 1.90 0.29
N ALA A 53 22.97 1.90 0.51
CA ALA A 53 23.56 1.85 1.83
C ALA A 53 23.62 3.25 2.45
N THR A 54 22.99 3.43 3.61
CA THR A 54 23.14 4.64 4.42
C THR A 54 24.23 4.40 5.47
N ALA A 55 25.47 4.82 5.18
CA ALA A 55 26.67 4.43 5.93
C ALA A 55 26.55 4.53 7.47
N THR A 56 25.87 5.57 7.97
CA THR A 56 25.74 5.83 9.41
C THR A 56 24.29 6.12 9.85
N THR A 57 23.33 6.10 8.92
CA THR A 57 21.97 6.57 9.19
C THR A 57 20.99 5.41 9.12
N GLN A 58 20.27 5.19 10.21
CA GLN A 58 19.14 4.28 10.27
C GLN A 58 17.85 5.05 9.99
N VAL A 59 17.08 4.60 9.01
CA VAL A 59 15.76 5.17 8.70
C VAL A 59 14.70 4.36 9.41
N VAL A 60 13.83 5.05 10.16
CA VAL A 60 12.69 4.44 10.85
C VAL A 60 11.41 5.16 10.45
N ILE A 61 10.43 4.42 9.95
CA ILE A 61 9.11 4.95 9.60
C ILE A 61 8.07 4.43 10.58
N LEU A 62 7.35 5.35 11.24
CA LEU A 62 6.11 5.03 11.92
C LEU A 62 4.98 5.01 10.90
N LEU A 63 4.51 3.82 10.54
CA LEU A 63 3.47 3.61 9.55
C LEU A 63 2.11 3.39 10.24
N ASP A 64 1.13 4.24 9.93
CA ASP A 64 -0.23 4.07 10.42
C ASP A 64 -0.84 2.73 9.94
N PRO A 65 -1.54 1.98 10.80
CA PRO A 65 -2.17 0.72 10.41
C PRO A 65 -3.14 0.80 9.23
N HIS A 66 -3.78 1.96 9.01
CA HIS A 66 -4.62 2.22 7.84
C HIS A 66 -3.78 2.34 6.58
N GLU A 67 -2.71 3.14 6.62
CA GLU A 67 -1.77 3.36 5.50
C GLU A 67 -1.12 2.07 5.00
N ARG A 68 -0.90 1.08 5.88
CA ARG A 68 -0.38 -0.25 5.51
C ARG A 68 -1.19 -0.95 4.41
N ARG A 69 -2.51 -0.69 4.33
CA ARG A 69 -3.40 -1.36 3.36
C ARG A 69 -3.38 -0.70 1.99
N HIS A 70 -2.74 0.46 1.86
CA HIS A 70 -2.71 1.20 0.60
C HIS A 70 -1.68 0.58 -0.33
N LYS A 71 -2.16 -0.09 -1.39
CA LYS A 71 -1.30 -0.74 -2.40
C LYS A 71 -0.34 0.25 -3.08
N LEU A 72 -0.68 1.53 -3.10
CA LEU A 72 0.15 2.58 -3.69
C LEU A 72 1.03 3.32 -2.67
N ALA A 73 1.14 2.81 -1.44
CA ALA A 73 2.02 3.37 -0.43
C ALA A 73 3.49 3.33 -0.89
N THR A 74 4.24 4.37 -0.57
CA THR A 74 5.67 4.49 -0.90
C THR A 74 6.55 3.67 0.04
N VAL A 75 6.08 3.35 1.24
CA VAL A 75 6.84 2.60 2.25
C VAL A 75 7.31 1.23 1.76
N PRO A 76 6.48 0.37 1.13
CA PRO A 76 6.96 -0.90 0.56
C PRO A 76 8.01 -0.74 -0.55
N VAL A 77 7.97 0.36 -1.30
CA VAL A 77 8.98 0.67 -2.32
C VAL A 77 10.28 1.09 -1.64
N LEU A 78 10.20 1.99 -0.67
CA LEU A 78 11.37 2.48 0.07
C LEU A 78 12.09 1.37 0.84
N ALA A 79 11.34 0.41 1.41
CA ALA A 79 11.88 -0.75 2.09
C ALA A 79 12.79 -1.62 1.19
N LYS A 80 12.59 -1.57 -0.13
CA LYS A 80 13.45 -2.25 -1.10
C LYS A 80 14.66 -1.42 -1.51
N CYS A 81 14.53 -0.10 -1.46
CA CYS A 81 15.57 0.82 -1.90
C CYS A 81 16.65 1.07 -0.85
N LEU A 82 16.45 0.75 0.43
CA LEU A 82 17.37 1.12 1.52
C LEU A 82 17.82 -0.10 2.34
N LYS A 83 19.12 -0.18 2.68
CA LYS A 83 19.66 -1.25 3.55
C LYS A 83 19.30 -1.07 5.03
N ASN A 84 19.45 0.14 5.56
CA ASN A 84 19.23 0.42 6.99
C ASN A 84 17.86 1.07 7.18
N PHE A 85 16.83 0.25 7.08
CA PHE A 85 15.44 0.68 7.09
C PHE A 85 14.58 -0.19 8.01
N GLN A 86 13.70 0.45 8.79
CA GLN A 86 12.77 -0.22 9.67
C GLN A 86 11.40 0.45 9.60
N THR A 87 10.34 -0.34 9.51
CA THR A 87 8.96 0.13 9.66
C THR A 87 8.41 -0.30 11.01
N LEU A 88 7.82 0.64 11.75
CA LEU A 88 7.08 0.40 12.98
C LEU A 88 5.60 0.64 12.70
N LEU A 89 4.76 -0.36 12.94
CA LEU A 89 3.31 -0.20 12.78
C LEU A 89 2.72 0.45 14.02
N GLY A 90 1.98 1.53 13.82
CA GLY A 90 1.27 2.20 14.90
C GLY A 90 1.04 3.68 14.63
N ARG A 91 0.38 4.32 15.58
CA ARG A 91 0.07 5.76 15.50
C ARG A 91 1.02 6.63 16.32
N ARG A 92 1.80 6.01 17.21
CA ARG A 92 2.70 6.70 18.15
C ARG A 92 3.93 5.83 18.41
N LEU A 93 5.10 6.46 18.54
CA LEU A 93 6.28 5.80 19.09
C LEU A 93 6.07 5.58 20.59
N ARG A 94 6.33 4.37 21.06
CA ARG A 94 6.24 3.98 22.47
C ARG A 94 7.46 3.13 22.82
N LEU A 95 7.87 3.21 24.08
CA LEU A 95 8.88 2.30 24.62
C LEU A 95 8.37 0.86 24.51
N GLY A 96 9.23 -0.07 24.08
CA GLY A 96 8.91 -1.48 23.85
C GLY A 96 8.48 -1.80 22.41
N ASN A 97 8.27 -0.80 21.55
CA ASN A 97 7.86 -1.03 20.16
C ASN A 97 9.03 -1.35 19.22
N SER A 98 10.26 -0.98 19.60
CA SER A 98 11.46 -1.24 18.80
C SER A 98 12.68 -1.33 19.70
N PRO A 99 13.37 -2.49 19.75
CA PRO A 99 14.59 -2.64 20.53
C PRO A 99 15.66 -1.59 20.19
N LEU A 100 15.74 -1.19 18.92
CA LEU A 100 16.63 -0.13 18.47
C LEU A 100 16.30 1.21 19.15
N LEU A 101 15.05 1.65 19.09
CA LEU A 101 14.65 2.93 19.66
C LEU A 101 14.71 2.91 21.19
N ASP A 102 14.39 1.77 21.80
CA ASP A 102 14.49 1.57 23.24
C ASP A 102 15.95 1.67 23.71
N SER A 103 16.89 1.06 22.98
CA SER A 103 18.32 1.16 23.27
C SER A 103 18.84 2.60 23.14
N LEU A 104 18.42 3.33 22.09
CA LEU A 104 18.78 4.74 21.92
C LEU A 104 18.20 5.61 23.03
N TYR A 105 16.96 5.34 23.46
CA TYR A 105 16.33 6.04 24.58
C TYR A 105 17.10 5.80 25.88
N THR A 106 17.39 4.54 26.23
CA THR A 106 18.16 4.19 27.43
C THR A 106 19.56 4.82 27.42
N SER A 107 20.27 4.75 26.28
CA SER A 107 21.59 5.36 26.13
C SER A 107 21.57 6.88 26.35
N ALA A 108 20.54 7.56 25.86
CA ALA A 108 20.37 9.00 26.05
C ALA A 108 20.03 9.37 27.51
N VAL A 109 19.27 8.52 28.20
CA VAL A 109 18.94 8.71 29.63
C VAL A 109 20.16 8.47 30.53
N GLU A 110 20.93 7.41 30.27
CA GLU A 110 22.13 7.06 31.04
C GLU A 110 23.29 8.04 30.79
N ASN A 111 23.41 8.58 29.57
CA ASN A 111 24.48 9.48 29.18
C ASN A 111 23.93 10.76 28.54
N PRO A 112 23.39 11.71 29.33
CA PRO A 112 22.77 12.93 28.80
C PRO A 112 23.71 13.84 27.99
N SER A 113 25.03 13.71 28.17
CA SER A 113 26.05 14.43 27.43
C SER A 113 26.37 13.83 26.06
N GLN A 114 25.91 12.61 25.78
CA GLN A 114 26.12 11.95 24.50
C GLN A 114 25.14 12.51 23.45
N SER A 115 25.67 13.21 22.45
CA SER A 115 24.86 13.74 21.36
C SER A 115 24.47 12.63 20.37
N LEU A 116 23.20 12.24 20.35
CA LEU A 116 22.62 11.42 19.29
C LEU A 116 22.05 12.33 18.19
N ARG A 117 22.52 12.17 16.96
CA ARG A 117 22.00 12.95 15.82
C ARG A 117 20.73 12.30 15.28
N THR A 118 19.57 12.86 15.65
CA THR A 118 18.26 12.42 15.17
C THR A 118 17.60 13.52 14.36
N ILE A 119 17.06 13.18 13.18
CA ILE A 119 16.29 14.09 12.33
C ILE A 119 14.87 13.53 12.26
N TYR A 120 13.89 14.36 12.62
CA TYR A 120 12.48 14.02 12.49
C TYR A 120 11.92 14.61 11.21
N LEU A 121 11.31 13.76 10.38
CA LEU A 121 10.59 14.16 9.19
C LEU A 121 9.11 13.95 9.44
N PHE A 122 8.35 15.05 9.44
CA PHE A 122 6.90 15.04 9.48
C PHE A 122 6.38 15.75 8.23
N PRO A 123 5.20 15.38 7.71
CA PRO A 123 4.54 16.20 6.70
C PRO A 123 4.43 17.63 7.26
N GLY A 124 4.89 18.61 6.48
CA GLY A 124 4.84 20.01 6.86
C GLY A 124 3.40 20.43 7.18
N THR A 125 3.25 21.45 8.02
CA THR A 125 1.94 22.03 8.34
C THR A 125 1.43 22.91 7.20
N ASP A 126 1.67 22.53 5.95
CA ASP A 126 1.24 23.31 4.79
C ASP A 126 -0.29 23.21 4.73
N THR A 127 -0.93 24.20 5.35
CA THR A 127 -2.36 24.45 5.25
C THR A 127 -2.63 24.89 3.83
N SER A 128 -3.05 23.96 2.98
CA SER A 128 -3.67 24.27 1.69
C SER A 128 -5.13 24.65 1.85
#